data_AF-A0AAT9F895-F1
#
_entry.id   AF-A0AAT9F895-F1
#
_cell.length_a   1.000
_cell.length_b   1.000
_cell.length_c   1.000
_cell.angle_alpha   90.00
_cell.angle_beta   90.00
_cell.angle_gamma   90.00
#
_symmetry.space_group_name_H-M   'P 1'
#
loop_
_entity.id
_entity.type
_entity.pdbx_description
1 polymer ?
#
loop_
_entity_poly.entity_id
_entity_poly.type
_entity_poly.pdbx_seq_one_letter_code
_entity_poly.pdbx_strand_id
1 'polypeptide(L)'
;MSNRYWSLVALFYIAIIQVLPLTILWYFATPDFQNQTIFNFHFILWTPLGITIISICGAILLVYFNVIRLKGMNFVISIPVLYSLVIVLSLTPLSVFWRMFISFSTVILVTILTSLVISRVGTFKNKKCKKLSI
;
A
#
# COMPACT_ATOMS: atom_id res chain seq x y z
N MET A 1 -9.12 4.34 23.62
CA MET A 1 -7.72 4.75 23.35
C MET A 1 -7.67 6.22 23.00
N SER A 2 -6.81 7.01 23.65
CA SER A 2 -6.60 8.43 23.32
C SER A 2 -6.32 8.60 21.83
N ASN A 3 -6.99 9.57 21.20
CA ASN A 3 -6.92 9.90 19.76
C ASN A 3 -5.48 10.17 19.24
N ARG A 4 -4.50 10.30 20.13
CA ARG A 4 -3.09 10.64 19.84
C ARG A 4 -2.30 9.52 19.14
N TYR A 5 -2.61 8.25 19.35
CA TYR A 5 -1.76 7.14 18.87
C TYR A 5 -2.20 6.53 17.53
N TRP A 6 -3.29 7.00 16.94
CA TRP A 6 -3.88 6.39 15.76
C TRP A 6 -2.96 6.44 14.54
N SER A 7 -2.22 7.54 14.36
CA SER A 7 -1.24 7.68 13.29
C SER A 7 -0.05 6.74 13.49
N LEU A 8 0.40 6.56 14.73
CA LEU A 8 1.48 5.63 15.06
C LEU A 8 1.06 4.18 14.78
N VAL A 9 -0.15 3.78 15.18
CA VAL A 9 -0.67 2.44 14.91
C VAL A 9 -0.76 2.18 13.41
N ALA A 10 -1.23 3.16 12.62
CA ALA A 10 -1.28 3.05 11.17
C ALA A 10 0.12 2.90 10.55
N LEU A 11 1.11 3.68 11.02
CA LEU A 11 2.49 3.57 10.57
C LEU A 11 3.10 2.21 10.90
N PHE A 12 2.93 1.71 12.12
CA PHE A 12 3.42 0.38 12.52
C PHE A 12 2.75 -0.73 11.72
N TYR A 13 1.44 -0.64 11.51
CA TYR A 13 0.69 -1.58 10.68
C TYR A 13 1.27 -1.65 9.27
N ILE A 14 1.46 -0.49 8.62
CA ILE A 14 2.03 -0.40 7.28
C ILE A 14 3.47 -0.93 7.25
N ALA A 15 4.28 -0.56 8.23
CA ALA A 15 5.68 -0.98 8.29
C ALA A 15 5.81 -2.51 8.38
N ILE A 16 5.04 -3.14 9.27
CA ILE A 16 5.13 -4.57 9.54
C ILE A 16 4.45 -5.41 8.45
N ILE A 17 3.25 -5.00 8.00
CA ILE A 17 2.44 -5.81 7.09
C ILE A 17 2.78 -5.55 5.63
N GLN A 18 3.32 -4.37 5.28
CA GLN A 18 3.63 -4.03 3.88
C GLN A 18 5.11 -3.81 3.67
N VAL A 19 5.71 -2.82 4.34
CA VAL A 19 7.08 -2.37 4.00
C VAL A 19 8.08 -3.49 4.21
N LEU A 20 8.16 -4.08 5.40
CA LEU A 20 9.09 -5.18 5.69
C LEU A 20 8.97 -6.36 4.70
N PRO A 21 7.80 -6.98 4.51
CA PRO A 21 7.70 -8.13 3.61
C PRO A 21 7.99 -7.77 2.15
N LEU A 22 7.60 -6.58 1.69
CA LEU A 22 7.89 -6.13 0.33
C LEU A 22 9.38 -5.77 0.14
N THR A 23 10.05 -5.22 1.16
CA THR A 23 11.50 -5.00 1.14
C THR A 23 12.26 -6.32 1.12
N ILE A 24 11.85 -7.30 1.94
CA ILE A 24 12.43 -8.64 1.93
C ILE A 24 12.26 -9.27 0.54
N LEU A 25 11.06 -9.19 -0.02
CA LEU A 25 10.82 -9.71 -1.36
C LEU A 25 11.70 -9.00 -2.39
N TRP A 26 11.79 -7.66 -2.38
CA TRP A 26 12.67 -6.92 -3.29
C TRP A 26 14.12 -7.36 -3.17
N TYR A 27 14.63 -7.48 -1.94
CA TYR A 27 16.01 -7.86 -1.67
C TYR A 27 16.40 -9.24 -2.20
N PHE A 28 15.48 -10.22 -2.12
CA PHE A 28 15.74 -11.61 -2.51
C PHE A 28 15.22 -11.99 -3.90
N ALA A 29 14.31 -11.20 -4.49
CA ALA A 29 13.68 -11.48 -5.78
C ALA A 29 14.27 -10.71 -6.96
N THR A 30 15.00 -9.61 -6.73
CA THR A 30 15.58 -8.82 -7.81
C THR A 30 17.11 -8.85 -7.80
N PRO A 31 17.75 -8.64 -8.96
CA PRO A 31 19.21 -8.66 -9.05
C PRO A 31 19.90 -7.43 -8.43
N ASP A 32 19.14 -6.45 -7.93
CA ASP A 32 19.65 -5.14 -7.50
C ASP A 32 20.69 -5.21 -6.37
N PHE A 33 20.55 -6.20 -5.50
CA PHE A 33 21.39 -6.37 -4.32
C PHE A 33 22.39 -7.52 -4.44
N GLN A 34 22.51 -8.11 -5.64
CA GLN A 34 23.33 -9.31 -5.91
C GLN A 34 23.01 -10.51 -4.99
N ASN A 35 21.83 -10.51 -4.36
CA ASN A 35 21.39 -11.52 -3.41
C ASN A 35 20.12 -12.24 -3.87
N GLN A 36 19.93 -12.33 -5.19
CA GLN A 36 18.76 -12.96 -5.77
C GLN A 36 18.77 -14.46 -5.49
N THR A 37 17.78 -14.91 -4.73
CA THR A 37 17.54 -16.33 -4.40
C THR A 37 16.24 -16.84 -5.01
N ILE A 38 15.30 -15.92 -5.30
CA ILE A 38 14.02 -16.24 -5.91
C ILE A 38 14.10 -15.96 -7.41
N PHE A 39 13.97 -17.02 -8.21
CA PHE A 39 14.03 -16.95 -9.68
C PHE A 39 12.66 -17.15 -10.35
N ASN A 40 11.66 -17.65 -9.60
CA ASN A 40 10.34 -17.94 -10.17
C ASN A 40 9.54 -16.64 -10.40
N PHE A 41 9.45 -16.22 -11.66
CA PHE A 41 8.73 -15.01 -12.07
C PHE A 41 7.30 -14.92 -11.53
N HIS A 42 6.54 -16.02 -11.54
CA HIS A 42 5.15 -16.02 -11.06
C HIS A 42 5.10 -15.70 -9.57
N PHE A 43 6.03 -16.22 -8.79
CA PHE A 43 6.11 -15.92 -7.36
C PHE A 43 6.42 -14.45 -7.10
N ILE A 44 7.35 -13.88 -7.87
CA ILE A 44 7.75 -12.48 -7.77
C ILE A 44 6.58 -11.54 -8.13
N LEU A 45 5.73 -11.93 -9.08
CA LEU A 45 4.57 -11.14 -9.50
C LEU A 45 3.36 -11.26 -8.57
N TRP A 46 3.05 -12.47 -8.09
CA TRP A 46 1.85 -12.72 -7.28
C TRP A 46 2.02 -12.37 -5.80
N THR A 47 3.23 -12.46 -5.26
CA THR A 47 3.48 -12.19 -3.83
C THR A 47 3.17 -10.74 -3.42
N PRO A 48 3.60 -9.69 -4.17
CA PRO A 48 3.22 -8.31 -3.87
C PRO A 48 1.70 -8.10 -3.89
N LEU A 49 1.00 -8.73 -4.85
CA LEU A 49 -0.46 -8.67 -4.95
C LEU A 49 -1.13 -9.33 -3.74
N GLY A 50 -0.65 -10.49 -3.31
CA GLY A 50 -1.12 -11.18 -2.11
C GLY A 50 -0.95 -10.33 -0.85
N ILE A 51 0.24 -9.74 -0.64
CA ILE A 51 0.51 -8.83 0.47
C ILE A 51 -0.44 -7.62 0.42
N THR A 52 -0.67 -7.06 -0.78
CA THR A 52 -1.61 -5.94 -0.97
C THR A 52 -3.02 -6.31 -0.54
N ILE A 53 -3.56 -7.44 -1.00
CA ILE A 53 -4.91 -7.89 -0.65
C ILE A 53 -5.03 -8.09 0.87
N ILE A 54 -4.09 -8.82 1.48
CA ILE A 54 -4.08 -9.07 2.94
C ILE A 54 -4.04 -7.75 3.70
N SER A 55 -3.20 -6.81 3.26
CA SER A 55 -3.05 -5.51 3.91
C SER A 55 -4.29 -4.62 3.79
N ILE A 56 -5.03 -4.68 2.67
CA ILE A 56 -6.29 -3.98 2.48
C ILE A 56 -7.36 -4.59 3.39
N CYS A 57 -7.47 -5.93 3.41
CA CYS A 57 -8.41 -6.64 4.28
C CYS A 57 -8.17 -6.29 5.76
N GLY A 58 -6.92 -6.34 6.22
CA GLY A 58 -6.56 -5.97 7.58
C GLY A 58 -6.84 -4.49 7.90
N ALA A 59 -6.59 -3.58 6.95
CA ALA A 59 -6.89 -2.16 7.13
C ALA A 59 -8.40 -1.89 7.24
N ILE A 60 -9.23 -2.57 6.45
CA ILE A 60 -10.70 -2.48 6.54
C ILE A 60 -11.17 -2.95 7.92
N LEU A 61 -10.64 -4.08 8.42
CA LEU A 61 -10.91 -4.58 9.77
C LEU A 61 -10.52 -3.55 10.85
N LEU A 62 -9.34 -2.95 10.76
CA LEU A 62 -8.87 -1.95 11.73
C LEU A 62 -9.68 -0.64 11.66
N VAL A 63 -10.21 -0.28 10.49
CA VAL A 63 -11.15 0.84 10.34
C VAL A 63 -12.51 0.49 10.96
N TYR A 64 -12.99 -0.75 10.79
CA TYR A 64 -14.24 -1.22 11.39
C TYR A 64 -14.20 -1.17 12.91
N PHE A 65 -13.10 -1.61 13.53
CA PHE A 65 -12.89 -1.53 14.98
C PHE A 65 -12.51 -0.13 15.50
N ASN A 66 -12.54 0.91 14.66
CA ASN A 66 -12.11 2.27 15.03
C ASN A 66 -10.71 2.28 15.68
N VAL A 67 -9.77 1.54 15.09
CA VAL A 67 -8.33 1.57 15.48
C VAL A 67 -7.56 2.50 14.54
N ILE A 68 -7.96 2.57 13.27
CA ILE A 68 -7.36 3.42 12.24
C ILE A 68 -8.45 4.30 11.59
N ARG A 69 -8.10 5.55 11.24
CA ARG A 69 -9.01 6.45 10.49
C ARG A 69 -8.99 6.12 9.01
N LEU A 70 -10.13 6.29 8.34
CA LEU A 70 -10.28 6.17 6.88
C LEU A 70 -9.20 6.88 6.05
N LYS A 71 -8.71 8.04 6.52
CA LYS A 71 -7.62 8.77 5.85
C LYS A 71 -6.31 7.97 5.76
N GLY A 72 -6.06 7.04 6.70
CA GLY A 72 -4.89 6.16 6.68
C GLY A 72 -4.92 5.11 5.57
N MET A 73 -6.09 4.86 4.95
CA MET A 73 -6.21 3.89 3.85
C MET A 73 -5.49 4.32 2.57
N ASN A 74 -5.26 5.63 2.39
CA ASN A 74 -4.47 6.11 1.24
C ASN A 74 -3.06 5.49 1.24
N PHE A 75 -2.39 5.45 2.39
CA PHE A 75 -1.05 4.91 2.49
C PHE A 75 -1.01 3.39 2.32
N VAL A 76 -2.05 2.70 2.79
CA VAL A 76 -2.21 1.24 2.61
C VAL A 76 -2.31 0.85 1.14
N ILE A 77 -2.82 1.73 0.28
CA ILE A 77 -2.95 1.45 -1.16
C ILE A 77 -1.69 1.92 -1.92
N SER A 78 -1.18 3.11 -1.63
CA SER A 78 -0.07 3.69 -2.39
C SER A 78 1.27 2.96 -2.19
N ILE A 79 1.56 2.46 -0.98
CA ILE A 79 2.85 1.83 -0.67
C ILE A 79 3.05 0.48 -1.38
N PRO A 80 2.08 -0.45 -1.37
CA PRO A 80 2.23 -1.69 -2.11
C PRO A 80 2.33 -1.48 -3.63
N VAL A 81 1.64 -0.47 -4.16
CA VAL A 81 1.76 -0.11 -5.58
C VAL A 81 3.17 0.36 -5.90
N LEU A 82 3.77 1.20 -5.04
CA LEU A 82 5.16 1.64 -5.20
C LEU A 82 6.11 0.45 -5.27
N TYR A 83 6.04 -0.44 -4.27
CA TYR A 83 6.92 -1.61 -4.19
C TYR A 83 6.68 -2.59 -5.34
N SER A 84 5.43 -2.83 -5.73
CA SER A 84 5.10 -3.72 -6.85
C SER A 84 5.72 -3.21 -8.15
N LEU A 85 5.63 -1.90 -8.42
CA LEU A 85 6.25 -1.30 -9.60
C LEU A 85 7.76 -1.37 -9.56
N VAL A 86 8.38 -1.08 -8.42
CA VAL A 86 9.84 -1.18 -8.26
C VAL A 86 10.30 -2.62 -8.50
N ILE A 87 9.64 -3.61 -7.91
CA ILE A 87 10.01 -5.03 -8.06
C ILE A 87 9.86 -5.48 -9.51
N VAL A 88 8.72 -5.18 -10.15
CA VAL A 88 8.47 -5.57 -11.55
C VAL A 88 9.44 -4.89 -12.50
N LEU A 89 9.66 -3.58 -12.35
CA LEU A 89 10.61 -2.84 -13.19
C LEU A 89 12.04 -3.32 -12.97
N SER A 90 12.38 -3.81 -11.78
CA SER A 90 13.71 -4.33 -11.48
C SER A 90 14.03 -5.67 -12.14
N LEU A 91 13.02 -6.33 -12.72
CA LEU A 91 13.23 -7.48 -13.62
C LEU A 91 13.63 -7.07 -15.04
N THR A 92 13.57 -5.77 -15.35
CA THR A 92 14.02 -5.20 -16.63
C THR A 92 15.42 -4.60 -16.50
N PRO A 93 16.20 -4.50 -17.59
CA PRO A 93 17.55 -3.94 -17.55
C PRO A 93 17.60 -2.41 -17.39
N LEU A 94 16.51 -1.75 -17.00
CA LEU A 94 16.51 -0.30 -16.78
C LEU A 94 17.45 0.07 -15.62
N SER A 95 18.10 1.24 -15.71
CA SER A 95 18.84 1.80 -14.57
C SER A 95 17.89 2.08 -13.40
N VAL A 96 18.39 1.97 -12.16
CA VAL A 96 17.62 2.24 -10.94
C VAL A 96 16.96 3.62 -10.97
N PHE A 97 17.63 4.64 -11.51
CA PHE A 97 17.10 6.00 -11.64
C PHE A 97 15.74 6.03 -12.37
N TRP A 98 15.70 5.49 -13.59
CA TRP A 98 14.48 5.46 -14.39
C TRP A 98 13.36 4.62 -13.75
N ARG A 99 13.71 3.52 -13.08
CA ARG A 99 12.74 2.68 -12.35
C ARG A 99 12.07 3.43 -11.21
N MET A 100 12.86 4.14 -10.42
CA MET A 100 12.35 4.97 -9.33
C MET A 100 11.51 6.14 -9.86
N PHE A 101 11.96 6.80 -10.93
CA PHE A 101 11.20 7.89 -11.56
C PHE A 101 9.80 7.44 -12.03
N ILE A 102 9.71 6.31 -12.73
CA ILE A 102 8.45 5.74 -13.19
C ILE A 102 7.59 5.37 -11.98
N SER A 103 8.15 4.65 -11.01
CA SER A 103 7.43 4.19 -9.83
C SER A 103 6.84 5.35 -9.01
N PHE A 104 7.62 6.40 -8.75
CA PHE A 104 7.13 7.59 -8.04
C PHE A 104 6.04 8.33 -8.82
N SER A 105 6.23 8.51 -10.13
CA SER A 105 5.25 9.18 -10.98
C SER A 105 3.90 8.45 -10.97
N THR A 106 3.92 7.12 -11.08
CA THR A 106 2.70 6.30 -11.03
C THR A 106 2.05 6.34 -9.64
N VAL A 107 2.84 6.30 -8.57
CA VAL A 107 2.32 6.35 -7.20
C VAL A 107 1.64 7.67 -6.88
N ILE A 108 2.16 8.79 -7.40
CA ILE A 108 1.50 10.10 -7.28
C ILE A 108 0.11 10.05 -7.93
N LEU A 109 0.00 9.53 -9.16
CA LEU A 109 -1.27 9.39 -9.86
C LEU A 109 -2.26 8.50 -9.09
N VAL A 110 -1.80 7.34 -8.61
CA VAL A 110 -2.62 6.41 -7.84
C VAL A 110 -3.08 7.03 -6.51
N THR A 111 -2.21 7.81 -5.84
CA THR A 111 -2.55 8.48 -4.59
C THR A 111 -3.65 9.53 -4.80
N ILE A 112 -3.59 10.29 -5.91
CA ILE A 112 -4.63 11.25 -6.28
C ILE A 112 -5.95 10.53 -6.53
N LEU A 113 -5.93 9.46 -7.35
CA LEU A 113 -7.13 8.66 -7.64
C LEU A 113 -7.76 8.07 -6.37
N THR A 114 -6.92 7.48 -5.50
CA THR A 114 -7.39 6.90 -4.23
C THR A 114 -7.99 7.96 -3.32
N SER A 115 -7.38 9.14 -3.25
CA SER A 115 -7.89 10.26 -2.45
C SER A 115 -9.26 10.74 -2.93
N LEU A 116 -9.50 10.76 -4.25
CA LEU A 116 -10.80 11.09 -4.83
C LEU A 116 -11.87 10.05 -4.44
N VAL A 117 -11.53 8.76 -4.48
CA VAL A 117 -12.42 7.66 -4.07
C VAL A 117 -12.78 7.78 -2.59
N ILE A 118 -11.79 7.97 -1.71
CA ILE A 118 -12.03 8.12 -0.26
C ILE A 118 -12.90 9.34 0.04
N SER A 119 -12.69 10.46 -0.66
CA SER A 119 -13.51 11.67 -0.52
C SER A 119 -14.98 11.41 -0.85
N ARG A 120 -15.27 10.66 -1.93
CA ARG A 120 -16.64 10.26 -2.28
C ARG A 120 -17.26 9.32 -1.25
N VAL A 121 -16.51 8.33 -0.76
CA VAL A 121 -16.98 7.41 0.29
C VAL A 121 -17.30 8.15 1.60
N GLY A 122 -16.45 9.09 2.00
CA GLY A 122 -16.67 9.94 3.18
C GLY A 122 -17.94 10.78 3.05
N THR A 123 -18.19 11.35 1.86
CA THR A 123 -19.41 12.13 1.57
C THR A 123 -20.67 11.27 1.64
N PHE A 124 -20.61 10.03 1.16
CA PHE A 124 -21.72 9.07 1.25
C PHE A 124 -22.05 8.68 2.70
N LYS A 125 -21.02 8.41 3.52
CA LYS A 125 -21.20 8.12 4.96
C LYS A 125 -21.89 9.27 5.68
N ASN A 126 -21.49 10.51 5.38
CA ASN A 126 -22.05 11.70 6.01
C ASN A 126 -23.53 11.95 5.61
N LYS A 127 -23.88 11.74 4.33
CA LYS A 127 -25.28 11.81 3.86
C LYS A 127 -26.17 10.74 4.50
N LYS A 128 -25.65 9.53 4.72
CA LYS A 128 -26.42 8.43 5.34
C LYS A 128 -26.69 8.71 6.83
N CYS A 129 -25.70 9.22 7.58
CA CYS A 129 -25.89 9.65 8.97
C CYS A 129 -26.92 10.80 9.09
N LYS A 130 -26.90 11.78 8.18
CA LYS A 130 -27.84 12.91 8.20
C LYS A 130 -29.29 12.50 7.87
N LYS A 131 -29.47 11.38 7.16
CA LYS A 131 -30.79 10.82 6.82
C LYS A 131 -31.39 9.92 7.92
N LEU A 132 -30.56 9.47 8.87
CA LEU A 132 -30.96 8.66 10.03
C LEU A 132 -31.21 9.51 11.29
N SER A 133 -30.85 10.79 11.26
CA SER A 133 -31.06 11.76 12.35
C SER A 133 -32.30 12.65 12.15
N ILE A 134 -33.16 12.29 11.20
CA ILE A 134 -34.47 12.90 10.91
C ILE A 134 -35.49 11.78 11.06
#